data_AF-X0V5N7-F1
#
_entry.id   AF-X0V5N7-F1
#
_cell.length_a   1.000
_cell.length_b   1.000
_cell.length_c   1.000
_cell.angle_alpha   90.00
_cell.angle_beta   90.00
_cell.angle_gamma   90.00
#
_symmetry.space_group_name_H-M   'P 1'
#
loop_
_entity.id
_entity.type
_entity.pdbx_description
1 polymer ?
#
loop_
_entity_poly.entity_id
_entity_poly.type
_entity_poly.pdbx_seq_one_letter_code
_entity_poly.pdbx_strand_id
1 'polypeptide(L)'
;PRDGRISTIKEIGDYIETNDVVALVEDLPVKAKIKGIIRGLLRNGTEVWKGMKTGDIDPRGIKEYCYTISDKARAVGGGVLEGILSHFNRLAL
;
A
#
# COMPACT_ATOMS: atom_id res chain seq x y z
N PRO A 1 -17.08 4.62 0.81
CA PRO A 1 -18.55 4.56 0.65
C PRO A 1 -19.26 5.52 1.62
N ARG A 2 -18.86 5.51 2.89
CA ARG A 2 -19.38 6.34 3.99
C ARG A 2 -18.34 6.47 5.10
N ASP A 3 -18.67 7.21 6.14
CA ASP A 3 -17.94 7.23 7.41
C ASP A 3 -18.32 6.00 8.26
N GLY A 4 -17.37 5.51 9.06
CA GLY A 4 -17.57 4.40 9.99
C GLY A 4 -16.36 3.50 10.12
N ARG A 5 -16.56 2.26 10.58
CA ARG A 5 -15.47 1.30 10.80
C ARG A 5 -15.30 0.35 9.62
N ILE A 6 -14.08 0.18 9.15
CA ILE A 6 -13.79 -0.75 8.04
C ILE A 6 -13.69 -2.20 8.53
N SER A 7 -14.27 -3.13 7.77
CA SER A 7 -14.11 -4.57 7.93
C SER A 7 -13.47 -5.16 6.66
N THR A 8 -12.22 -5.64 6.74
CA THR A 8 -11.50 -6.17 5.57
C THR A 8 -11.93 -7.59 5.23
N ILE A 9 -12.19 -7.87 3.94
CA ILE A 9 -12.55 -9.21 3.43
C ILE A 9 -11.37 -9.87 2.72
N LYS A 10 -10.48 -9.06 2.13
CA LYS A 10 -9.27 -9.48 1.42
C LYS A 10 -8.02 -9.03 2.17
N GLU A 11 -6.87 -9.59 1.81
CA GLU A 11 -5.57 -9.30 2.43
C GLU A 11 -4.53 -8.81 1.41
N ILE A 12 -3.42 -8.25 1.91
CA ILE A 12 -2.28 -7.90 1.07
C ILE A 12 -1.73 -9.18 0.43
N GLY A 13 -1.53 -9.13 -0.89
CA GLY A 13 -1.10 -10.27 -1.70
C GLY A 13 -2.24 -11.06 -2.34
N ASP A 14 -3.50 -10.72 -2.06
CA ASP A 14 -4.64 -11.26 -2.80
C ASP A 14 -4.74 -10.63 -4.19
N TYR A 15 -4.98 -11.49 -5.18
CA TYR A 15 -5.39 -11.06 -6.51
C TYR A 15 -6.90 -10.76 -6.50
N ILE A 16 -7.29 -9.70 -7.20
CA ILE A 16 -8.67 -9.20 -7.26
C ILE A 16 -9.00 -8.70 -8.67
N GLU A 17 -10.25 -8.86 -9.07
CA GLU A 17 -10.81 -8.30 -10.30
C GLU A 17 -11.49 -6.95 -10.06
N THR A 18 -11.79 -6.23 -11.15
CA THR A 18 -12.54 -4.97 -11.04
C THR A 18 -13.94 -5.24 -10.48
N ASN A 19 -14.40 -4.39 -9.57
CA ASN A 19 -15.64 -4.51 -8.79
C ASN A 19 -15.68 -5.56 -7.69
N ASP A 20 -14.60 -6.32 -7.46
CA ASP A 20 -14.50 -7.20 -6.29
C ASP A 20 -14.68 -6.41 -5.00
N VAL A 21 -15.40 -6.99 -4.04
CA VAL A 21 -15.57 -6.40 -2.71
C VAL A 21 -14.34 -6.76 -1.87
N VAL A 22 -13.55 -5.75 -1.52
CA VAL A 22 -12.29 -5.92 -0.75
C VAL A 22 -12.48 -5.70 0.75
N ALA A 23 -13.50 -4.92 1.12
CA ALA A 23 -13.85 -4.58 2.49
C ALA A 23 -15.30 -4.07 2.56
N LEU A 24 -15.82 -3.93 3.78
CA LEU A 24 -17.08 -3.25 4.09
C LEU A 24 -16.81 -2.04 4.98
N VAL A 25 -17.66 -1.01 4.92
CA VAL A 25 -17.71 0.07 5.92
C VAL A 25 -19.16 0.21 6.35
N GLU A 26 -19.48 -0.17 7.60
CA GLU A 26 -20.87 -0.25 8.10
C GLU A 26 -21.78 -0.96 7.07
N ASP A 27 -21.41 -2.19 6.73
CA ASP A 27 -22.06 -3.09 5.76
C ASP A 27 -22.06 -2.66 4.28
N LEU A 28 -21.59 -1.44 3.98
CA LEU A 28 -21.52 -0.97 2.59
C LEU A 28 -20.22 -1.42 1.90
N PRO A 29 -20.30 -2.02 0.70
CA PRO A 29 -19.15 -2.60 0.04
C PRO A 29 -18.15 -1.53 -0.44
N VAL A 30 -16.88 -1.78 -0.17
CA VAL A 30 -15.74 -1.12 -0.80
C VAL A 30 -15.33 -1.99 -1.98
N LYS A 31 -15.56 -1.48 -3.19
CA LYS A 31 -15.24 -2.19 -4.43
C LYS A 31 -13.89 -1.78 -5.00
N ALA A 32 -13.15 -2.74 -5.52
CA ALA A 32 -11.94 -2.52 -6.29
C ALA A 32 -12.25 -1.75 -7.58
N LYS A 33 -11.47 -0.70 -7.85
CA LYS A 33 -11.63 0.13 -9.06
C LYS A 33 -10.87 -0.41 -10.27
N ILE A 34 -9.88 -1.26 -10.03
CA ILE A 34 -9.03 -1.90 -11.05
C ILE A 34 -8.73 -3.32 -10.60
N LYS A 35 -8.32 -4.18 -11.54
CA LYS A 35 -7.79 -5.52 -11.24
C LYS A 35 -6.29 -5.47 -10.90
N GLY A 36 -5.80 -6.49 -10.21
CA GLY A 36 -4.39 -6.64 -9.86
C GLY A 36 -4.18 -7.34 -8.53
N ILE A 37 -3.11 -6.99 -7.82
CA ILE A 37 -2.84 -7.49 -6.47
C ILE A 37 -2.93 -6.37 -5.44
N ILE A 38 -3.54 -6.65 -4.27
CA ILE A 38 -3.56 -5.73 -3.14
C ILE A 38 -2.15 -5.60 -2.56
N ARG A 39 -1.61 -4.39 -2.52
CA ARG A 39 -0.28 -4.10 -1.93
C ARG A 39 -0.35 -3.38 -0.60
N GLY A 40 -1.34 -2.52 -0.44
CA GLY A 40 -1.62 -1.81 0.78
C GLY A 40 -3.09 -1.92 1.11
N LEU A 41 -3.40 -2.14 2.38
CA LEU A 41 -4.76 -2.19 2.89
C LEU A 41 -4.76 -1.62 4.31
N LEU A 42 -5.76 -0.80 4.63
CA LEU A 42 -5.96 -0.35 6.00
C LEU A 42 -6.20 -1.54 6.92
N ARG A 43 -5.76 -1.39 8.16
CA ARG A 43 -5.96 -2.41 9.19
C ARG A 43 -7.47 -2.62 9.42
N ASN A 44 -7.86 -3.88 9.59
CA ASN A 44 -9.22 -4.22 9.97
C ASN A 44 -9.65 -3.47 11.24
N GLY A 45 -10.86 -2.92 11.24
CA GLY A 45 -11.40 -2.16 12.38
C GLY A 45 -10.90 -0.72 12.49
N THR A 46 -10.20 -0.17 11.50
CA THR A 46 -9.84 1.26 11.47
C THR A 46 -11.08 2.15 11.22
N GLU A 47 -11.17 3.28 11.91
CA GLU A 47 -12.16 4.32 11.61
C GLU A 47 -11.79 5.04 10.30
N VAL A 48 -12.77 5.20 9.42
CA VAL A 48 -12.59 5.82 8.10
C VAL A 48 -13.69 6.84 7.83
N TRP A 49 -13.41 7.79 6.95
CA TRP A 49 -14.40 8.72 6.40
C TRP A 49 -14.67 8.44 4.93
N LYS A 50 -15.79 8.95 4.42
CA LYS A 50 -16.21 8.82 3.04
C LYS A 50 -15.15 9.40 2.11
N GLY A 51 -14.66 8.56 1.19
CA GLY A 51 -13.65 8.96 0.22
C GLY A 51 -12.21 8.82 0.71
N MET A 52 -11.99 8.43 1.98
CA MET A 52 -10.67 8.04 2.44
C MET A 52 -10.11 6.92 1.57
N LYS A 53 -8.82 7.00 1.24
CA LYS A 53 -8.09 5.92 0.59
C LYS A 53 -7.92 4.75 1.57
N THR A 54 -8.48 3.59 1.22
CA THR A 54 -8.45 2.38 2.07
C THR A 54 -7.35 1.39 1.72
N GLY A 55 -6.65 1.60 0.62
CA GLY A 55 -5.60 0.69 0.13
C GLY A 55 -5.12 1.06 -1.27
N ASP A 56 -4.23 0.25 -1.82
CA ASP A 56 -3.73 0.34 -3.19
C ASP A 56 -3.56 -1.03 -3.84
N ILE A 57 -3.79 -1.04 -5.15
CA ILE A 57 -3.75 -2.23 -6.01
C ILE A 57 -2.65 -2.02 -7.03
N ASP A 58 -1.82 -3.03 -7.22
CA ASP A 58 -0.79 -3.08 -8.25
C ASP A 58 -1.32 -3.81 -9.48
N PRO A 59 -1.52 -3.12 -10.61
CA PRO A 59 -2.08 -3.71 -11.81
C PRO A 59 -1.16 -4.75 -12.46
N ARG A 60 0.11 -4.82 -12.05
CA ARG A 60 1.06 -5.84 -12.55
C ARG A 60 0.73 -7.25 -12.08
N GLY A 61 0.04 -7.39 -10.94
CA GLY A 61 -0.39 -8.70 -10.41
C GLY A 61 0.74 -9.61 -9.91
N ILE A 62 1.94 -9.08 -9.66
CA ILE A 62 3.10 -9.86 -9.17
C ILE A 62 3.09 -9.85 -7.64
N LYS A 63 2.83 -11.01 -7.02
CA LYS A 63 2.64 -11.14 -5.57
C LYS A 63 3.92 -10.90 -4.78
N GLU A 64 5.04 -11.34 -5.33
CA GLU A 64 6.38 -11.22 -4.73
C GLU A 64 6.70 -9.76 -4.42
N TYR A 65 6.23 -8.83 -5.25
CA TYR A 65 6.48 -7.41 -5.05
C TYR A 65 5.80 -6.84 -3.81
N CYS A 66 4.79 -7.48 -3.23
CA CYS A 66 4.23 -7.08 -1.93
C CYS A 66 5.24 -7.21 -0.79
N TYR A 67 6.23 -8.08 -0.93
CA TYR A 67 7.15 -8.45 0.15
C TYR A 67 8.62 -8.14 -0.16
N THR A 68 8.90 -7.48 -1.31
CA THR A 68 10.24 -7.03 -1.68
C THR A 68 10.35 -5.51 -1.69
N ILE A 69 11.53 -4.99 -1.38
CA ILE A 69 11.80 -3.55 -1.45
C ILE A 69 11.76 -3.08 -2.92
N SER A 70 10.88 -2.13 -3.21
CA SER A 70 10.77 -1.54 -4.55
C SER A 70 12.09 -0.87 -4.98
N ASP A 71 12.33 -0.82 -6.29
CA ASP A 71 13.49 -0.12 -6.87
C ASP A 71 13.52 1.35 -6.46
N LYS A 72 12.35 1.99 -6.40
CA LYS A 72 12.19 3.37 -5.93
C LYS A 72 12.67 3.53 -4.48
N ALA A 73 12.24 2.65 -3.59
CA ALA A 73 12.65 2.70 -2.19
C ALA A 73 14.15 2.41 -2.03
N ARG A 74 14.72 1.48 -2.83
CA ARG A 74 16.16 1.22 -2.87
C ARG A 74 16.95 2.43 -3.34
N ALA A 75 16.52 3.10 -4.41
CA ALA A 75 17.17 4.29 -4.93
C ALA A 75 17.15 5.45 -3.92
N VAL A 76 16.00 5.69 -3.27
CA VAL A 76 15.87 6.72 -2.23
C VAL A 76 16.78 6.40 -1.04
N GLY A 77 16.76 5.15 -0.55
CA GLY A 77 17.63 4.73 0.55
C GLY A 77 19.11 4.86 0.21
N GLY A 78 19.50 4.49 -1.01
CA GLY A 78 20.86 4.66 -1.53
C GLY A 78 21.30 6.12 -1.55
N GLY A 79 20.48 7.02 -2.11
CA GLY A 79 20.81 8.45 -2.14
C GLY A 79 20.91 9.08 -0.74
N VAL A 80 20.07 8.66 0.22
CA VAL A 80 20.19 9.09 1.62
C VAL A 80 21.51 8.62 2.22
N LEU A 81 21.86 7.35 2.03
CA LEU A 81 23.13 6.78 2.52
C LEU A 81 24.33 7.54 1.92
N GLU A 82 24.34 7.78 0.61
CA GLU A 82 25.38 8.56 -0.07
C GLU A 82 25.50 9.98 0.50
N GLY A 83 24.37 10.65 0.77
CA GLY A 83 24.35 11.98 1.39
C GLY A 83 24.98 11.99 2.78
N ILE A 84 24.66 10.99 3.62
CA ILE A 84 25.25 10.84 4.97
C ILE A 84 26.75 10.59 4.86
N LEU A 85 27.19 9.63 4.04
CA LEU A 85 28.61 9.32 3.87
C LEU A 85 29.38 10.53 3.33
N SER A 86 28.81 11.25 2.37
CA SER A 86 29.41 12.47 1.82
C SER A 86 29.50 13.60 2.83
N HIS A 87 28.58 13.70 3.80
CA HIS A 87 28.61 14.75 4.82
C HIS A 87 29.59 14.43 5.95
N PHE A 88 29.52 13.22 6.51
CA PHE A 88 30.23 12.86 7.74
C PHE A 88 31.58 12.17 7.52
N ASN A 89 31.81 11.52 6.37
CA ASN A 89 33.11 10.92 6.06
C ASN A 89 34.04 11.88 5.29
N ARG A 90 33.70 13.17 5.25
CA ARG A 90 34.68 14.22 5.01
C ARG A 90 35.58 14.35 6.25
N LEU A 91 36.54 13.44 6.41
CA LEU A 91 37.65 13.61 7.36
C LEU A 91 38.98 13.64 6.61
N ALA A 92 39.75 14.69 6.91
CA ALA A 92 41.17 14.86 6.65
C ALA A 92 41.61 14.98 5.18
N LEU A 93 41.49 16.19 4.63
CA LEU A 93 42.66 16.82 4.00
C LEU A 93 43.18 17.89 4.96
#